data_AF-A0A7C1I8S8-F1
#
_entry.id   AF-A0A7C1I8S8-F1
#
_cell.length_a   1.000
_cell.length_b   1.000
_cell.length_c   1.000
_cell.angle_alpha   90.00
_cell.angle_beta   90.00
_cell.angle_gamma   90.00
#
_symmetry.space_group_name_H-M   'P 1'
#
loop_
_entity.id
_entity.type
_entity.pdbx_description
1 polymer ?
#
loop_
_entity_poly.entity_id
_entity_poly.type
_entity_poly.pdbx_seq_one_letter_code
_entity_poly.pdbx_strand_id
1 'polypeptide(L)'
;MAEYKCKYCGEKFGTPLELARHVRMNHKRATKRAKKAAEKVAPAAQITKTIEAIGVLKGLQVSPNLSTEEKKLLGDVAKTFEGLVAK
;
A
#
# COMPACT_ATOMS: atom_id res chain seq x y z
N MET A 1 39.55 -2.74 5.18
CA MET A 1 38.65 -3.92 5.14
C MET A 1 37.23 -3.41 5.25
N ALA A 2 36.36 -3.67 4.27
CA ALA A 2 34.98 -3.21 4.30
C ALA A 2 34.18 -4.07 5.30
N GLU A 3 33.71 -3.48 6.40
CA GLU A 3 32.80 -4.15 7.34
C GLU A 3 31.38 -4.12 6.76
N TYR A 4 30.76 -5.28 6.59
CA TYR A 4 29.39 -5.42 6.10
C TYR A 4 28.44 -5.53 7.29
N LYS A 5 27.62 -4.50 7.53
CA LYS A 5 26.71 -4.45 8.69
C LYS A 5 25.29 -4.89 8.32
N CYS A 6 24.67 -5.70 9.17
CA CYS A 6 23.27 -6.10 9.00
C CYS A 6 22.33 -4.94 9.34
N LYS A 7 21.42 -4.61 8.43
CA LYS A 7 20.42 -3.54 8.60
C LYS A 7 19.38 -3.84 9.69
N TYR A 8 19.21 -5.10 10.08
CA TYR A 8 18.14 -5.53 10.98
C TYR A 8 18.61 -5.74 12.42
N CYS A 9 19.87 -6.11 12.65
CA CYS A 9 20.43 -6.35 13.99
C CYS A 9 21.73 -5.59 14.27
N GLY A 10 22.34 -4.93 13.27
CA GLY A 10 23.58 -4.17 13.44
C GLY A 10 24.86 -5.01 13.54
N GLU A 11 24.75 -6.34 13.43
CA GLU A 11 25.93 -7.22 13.43
C GLU A 11 26.88 -6.90 12.28
N LYS A 12 28.19 -6.95 12.55
CA LYS A 12 29.23 -6.66 11.58
C LYS A 12 29.85 -7.96 11.08
N PHE A 13 29.94 -8.09 9.77
CA PHE A 13 30.55 -9.23 9.09
C PHE A 13 31.74 -8.76 8.26
N GLY A 14 32.81 -9.57 8.22
CA GLY A 14 33.99 -9.26 7.42
C GLY A 14 33.82 -9.52 5.92
N THR A 15 32.76 -10.25 5.52
CA THR A 15 32.49 -10.59 4.12
C THR A 15 31.01 -10.44 3.79
N PRO A 16 30.67 -10.14 2.52
CA PRO A 16 29.28 -10.01 2.09
C PRO A 16 28.52 -11.35 2.12
N LEU A 17 29.24 -12.47 1.96
CA LEU A 17 28.65 -13.81 1.99
C LEU A 17 28.08 -14.16 3.38
N GLU A 18 28.84 -13.84 4.44
CA GLU A 18 28.43 -14.06 5.83
C GLU A 18 27.20 -13.22 6.18
N LEU A 19 27.17 -11.95 5.76
CA LEU A 19 26.01 -11.08 5.93
C LEU A 19 24.77 -11.64 5.21
N ALA A 20 24.91 -12.09 3.96
CA ALA A 20 23.79 -12.64 3.19
C ALA A 20 23.22 -13.93 3.82
N ARG A 21 24.09 -14.83 4.31
CA ARG A 21 23.68 -16.04 5.04
C ARG A 21 22.97 -15.67 6.34
N HIS A 22 23.54 -14.75 7.11
CA HIS A 22 22.97 -14.25 8.36
C HIS A 22 21.55 -13.70 8.14
N VAL A 23 21.34 -12.83 7.14
CA VAL A 23 20.01 -12.25 6.85
C VAL A 23 19.00 -13.33 6.44
N ARG A 24 19.41 -14.33 5.65
CA ARG A 24 18.50 -15.40 5.21
C ARG A 24 18.08 -16.33 6.36
N MET A 25 18.99 -16.63 7.29
CA MET A 25 18.72 -17.54 8.41
C MET A 25 18.01 -16.82 9.57
N ASN A 26 18.52 -15.67 10.00
CA ASN A 26 18.02 -14.94 11.17
C ASN A 26 16.85 -14.01 10.85
N HIS A 27 16.80 -13.45 9.63
CA HIS A 27 15.79 -12.48 9.23
C HIS A 27 14.78 -13.02 8.20
N LYS A 28 14.58 -14.35 8.15
CA LYS A 28 13.62 -15.04 7.27
C LYS A 28 12.17 -14.52 7.40
N ARG A 29 11.78 -14.00 8.57
CA ARG A 29 10.47 -13.35 8.79
C ARG A 29 10.44 -11.87 8.36
N ALA A 30 11.58 -11.18 8.35
CA ALA A 30 11.67 -9.76 7.97
C ALA A 30 11.51 -9.57 6.45
N THR A 31 11.90 -10.55 5.63
CA THR A 31 11.72 -10.51 4.16
C THR A 31 10.24 -10.53 3.75
N LYS A 32 9.37 -11.23 4.50
CA LYS A 32 7.90 -11.16 4.31
C LYS A 32 7.35 -9.78 4.64
N ARG A 33 7.86 -9.12 5.69
CA ARG A 33 7.45 -7.75 6.04
C ARG A 33 7.98 -6.71 5.06
N ALA A 34 9.16 -6.90 4.48
CA ALA A 34 9.68 -6.04 3.42
C ALA A 34 8.88 -6.14 2.12
N LYS A 35 8.42 -7.34 1.71
CA LYS A 35 7.47 -7.48 0.59
C LYS A 35 6.11 -6.84 0.88
N LYS A 36 5.62 -6.94 2.12
CA LYS A 36 4.37 -6.27 2.55
C LYS A 36 4.52 -4.76 2.77
N ALA A 37 5.75 -4.26 2.93
CA ALA A 37 6.06 -2.83 3.02
C ALA A 37 6.34 -2.21 1.65
N ALA A 38 6.87 -2.99 0.69
CA ALA A 38 6.97 -2.58 -0.72
C ALA A 38 5.59 -2.45 -1.39
N GLU A 39 4.59 -3.23 -0.96
CA GLU A 39 3.19 -3.04 -1.37
C GLU A 39 2.53 -1.80 -0.72
N LYS A 40 3.16 -1.24 0.34
CA LYS A 40 2.74 0.03 0.96
C LYS A 40 3.52 1.24 0.44
N VAL A 41 4.29 1.10 -0.64
CA VAL A 41 4.95 2.24 -1.28
C VAL A 41 4.01 2.85 -2.31
N ALA A 42 3.17 3.74 -1.80
CA ALA A 42 2.79 5.04 -2.39
C ALA A 42 1.38 5.41 -1.91
N PRO A 43 1.20 5.81 -0.64
CA PRO A 43 -0.07 6.36 -0.16
C PRO A 43 -0.61 7.43 -1.14
N ALA A 44 0.25 8.25 -1.73
CA ALA A 44 -0.13 9.22 -2.75
C ALA A 44 -0.74 8.62 -4.03
N ALA A 45 -0.21 7.50 -4.54
CA ALA A 45 -0.73 6.88 -5.77
C ALA A 45 -2.07 6.17 -5.55
N GLN A 46 -2.28 5.64 -4.34
CA GLN A 46 -3.56 5.05 -3.95
C GLN A 46 -4.62 6.14 -3.78
N ILE A 47 -4.26 7.28 -3.16
CA ILE A 47 -5.16 8.44 -2.97
C ILE A 47 -5.62 9.00 -4.33
N THR A 48 -4.72 9.25 -5.28
CA THR A 48 -5.10 9.77 -6.60
C THR A 48 -6.07 8.83 -7.31
N LYS A 49 -5.79 7.52 -7.29
CA LYS A 49 -6.64 6.50 -7.90
C LYS A 49 -8.03 6.41 -7.23
N THR A 50 -8.10 6.66 -5.93
CA THR A 50 -9.37 6.75 -5.20
C THR A 50 -10.15 8.03 -5.54
N ILE A 51 -9.47 9.18 -5.71
CA ILE A 51 -10.10 10.44 -6.14
C ILE A 51 -10.71 10.30 -7.55
N GLU A 52 -9.99 9.68 -8.48
CA GLU A 52 -10.49 9.40 -9.84
C GLU A 52 -11.73 8.50 -9.81
N ALA A 53 -11.72 7.45 -8.98
CA ALA A 53 -12.86 6.54 -8.81
C ALA A 53 -14.09 7.25 -8.21
N ILE A 54 -13.91 8.16 -7.24
CA ILE A 54 -15.01 8.96 -6.66
C ILE A 54 -15.65 9.86 -7.73
N GLY A 55 -14.85 10.48 -8.60
CA GLY A 55 -15.33 11.32 -9.71
C GLY A 55 -16.22 10.56 -10.69
N VAL A 56 -15.80 9.36 -11.09
CA VAL A 56 -16.59 8.48 -11.97
C VAL A 56 -17.91 8.09 -11.31
N LEU A 57 -17.89 7.68 -10.03
CA LEU A 57 -19.09 7.31 -9.27
C LEU A 57 -20.08 8.48 -9.12
N LYS A 58 -19.59 9.71 -8.90
CA LYS A 58 -20.43 10.92 -8.88
C LYS A 58 -21.01 11.24 -10.25
N GLY A 59 -20.25 11.02 -11.33
CA GLY A 59 -20.75 11.17 -12.71
C GLY A 59 -21.90 10.22 -13.03
N LEU A 60 -21.81 8.95 -12.62
CA LEU A 60 -22.88 7.95 -12.81
C LEU A 60 -24.18 8.28 -12.06
N GLN A 61 -24.12 9.00 -10.93
CA GLN A 61 -25.31 9.42 -10.18
C GLN A 61 -26.18 10.44 -10.94
N VAL A 62 -25.60 11.19 -11.87
CA VAL A 62 -26.30 12.20 -12.67
C VAL A 62 -27.03 11.58 -13.87
N SER A 63 -26.77 10.31 -14.20
CA SER A 63 -27.41 9.64 -15.32
C SER A 63 -28.94 9.59 -15.16
N PRO A 64 -29.70 10.02 -16.19
CA PRO A 64 -31.16 9.96 -16.18
C PRO A 64 -31.71 8.52 -16.29
N ASN A 65 -30.85 7.54 -16.57
CA ASN A 65 -31.23 6.13 -16.73
C ASN A 65 -31.19 5.30 -15.43
N LEU A 66 -30.79 5.90 -14.30
CA LEU A 66 -30.65 5.19 -13.02
C LEU A 66 -31.87 5.40 -12.10
N SER A 67 -32.32 4.31 -11.47
CA SER A 67 -33.40 4.36 -10.47
C SER A 67 -32.96 5.07 -9.18
N THR A 68 -33.94 5.56 -8.39
CA THR A 68 -33.69 6.28 -7.13
C THR A 68 -32.85 5.48 -6.13
N GLU A 69 -33.06 4.16 -6.07
CA GLU A 69 -32.30 3.26 -5.20
C GLU A 69 -30.85 3.09 -5.65
N GLU A 70 -30.61 3.00 -6.95
CA GLU A 70 -29.26 2.87 -7.53
C GLU A 70 -28.44 4.14 -7.31
N LYS A 71 -29.06 5.32 -7.43
CA LYS A 71 -28.42 6.61 -7.10
C LYS A 71 -28.04 6.69 -5.63
N LYS A 72 -28.90 6.21 -4.73
CA LYS A 72 -28.64 6.18 -3.29
C LYS A 72 -27.48 5.23 -2.95
N LEU A 73 -27.41 4.06 -3.58
CA LEU A 73 -26.31 3.12 -3.41
C LEU A 73 -24.97 3.71 -3.87
N LEU A 74 -24.94 4.33 -5.06
CA LEU A 74 -23.74 4.99 -5.58
C LEU A 74 -23.27 6.14 -4.68
N GLY A 75 -24.21 6.90 -4.11
CA GLY A 75 -23.90 7.97 -3.14
C GLY A 75 -23.27 7.44 -1.85
N ASP A 76 -23.78 6.33 -1.31
CA ASP A 76 -23.25 5.71 -0.08
C ASP A 76 -21.84 5.12 -0.29
N VAL A 77 -21.64 4.48 -1.44
CA VAL A 77 -20.32 3.99 -1.87
C VAL A 77 -19.33 5.15 -2.04
N ALA A 78 -19.73 6.23 -2.71
CA ALA A 78 -18.88 7.42 -2.86
C ALA A 78 -18.49 8.02 -1.49
N LYS A 79 -19.43 8.13 -0.54
CA LYS A 79 -19.16 8.65 0.80
C LYS A 79 -18.20 7.76 1.59
N THR A 80 -18.28 6.44 1.42
CA THR A 80 -17.35 5.48 2.03
C THR A 80 -15.92 5.69 1.52
N PHE A 81 -15.75 5.89 0.21
CA PHE A 81 -14.43 6.17 -0.37
C PHE A 81 -13.88 7.53 0.07
N GLU A 82 -14.71 8.57 0.19
CA GLU A 82 -14.29 9.88 0.73
C GLU A 82 -13.78 9.76 2.18
N GLY A 83 -14.42 8.94 3.02
CA GLY A 83 -13.96 8.66 4.39
C GLY A 83 -12.64 7.88 4.47
N LEU A 84 -12.27 7.14 3.42
CA LEU A 84 -10.98 6.44 3.32
C LEU A 84 -9.86 7.37 2.84
N VAL A 85 -10.18 8.43 2.08
CA VAL A 85 -9.21 9.43 1.59
C VAL A 85 -8.91 10.49 2.65
N ALA A 86 -9.89 10.84 3.49
CA ALA A 86 -9.75 11.84 4.55
C ALA A 86 -8.98 11.37 5.80
N LYS A 87 -8.45 10.14 5.81
CA LYS A 87 -7.86 9.48 6.98
C LYS A 87 -6.40 9.08 6.74
#